data_AF-A0A971RLB2-F1
#
_entry.id   AF-A0A971RLB2-F1
#
_cell.length_a   1.000
_cell.length_b   1.000
_cell.length_c   1.000
_cell.angle_alpha   90.00
_cell.angle_beta   90.00
_cell.angle_gamma   90.00
#
_symmetry.space_group_name_H-M   'P 1'
#
loop_
_entity.id
_entity.type
_entity.pdbx_description
1 polymer ?
#
loop_
_entity_poly.entity_id
_entity_poly.type
_entity_poly.pdbx_seq_one_letter_code
_entity_poly.pdbx_strand_id
1 'polypeptide(L)'
;MITGESETDRECRGFYVSDLLSDVMGNAGEGEVWLTIQTHSNVVAVALLLNLAAVLFTAGAEPDATTIEKARAEGVVLLATALPTFEAAGRLYRALMEEK
;
A
#
# COMPACT_ATOMS: atom_id res chain seq x y z
N MET A 1 -8.00 2.52 -7.79
CA MET A 1 -8.39 2.10 -6.43
C MET A 1 -9.06 0.74 -6.56
N ILE A 2 -8.74 -0.21 -5.68
CA ILE A 2 -9.30 -1.57 -5.69
C ILE A 2 -10.28 -1.76 -4.51
N THR A 3 -9.92 -1.21 -3.35
CA THR A 3 -10.77 -1.09 -2.16
C THR A 3 -10.54 0.29 -1.53
N GLY A 4 -11.38 0.69 -0.58
CA GLY A 4 -11.15 1.90 0.22
C GLY A 4 -12.00 3.10 -0.17
N GLU A 5 -13.06 2.91 -0.95
CA GLU A 5 -13.92 3.99 -1.44
C GLU A 5 -14.61 4.78 -0.30
N SER A 6 -14.78 4.17 0.87
CA SER A 6 -15.34 4.77 2.08
C SER A 6 -14.28 5.24 3.10
N GLU A 7 -13.01 4.94 2.86
CA GLU A 7 -11.88 5.11 3.78
C GLU A 7 -11.00 6.30 3.38
N THR A 8 -11.62 7.41 2.98
CA THR A 8 -10.95 8.58 2.40
C THR A 8 -10.24 9.48 3.42
N ASP A 9 -10.52 9.31 4.71
CA ASP A 9 -9.98 10.16 5.79
C ASP A 9 -8.68 9.63 6.41
N ARG A 10 -8.09 8.57 5.85
CA ARG A 10 -6.78 8.09 6.32
C ARG A 10 -5.67 9.06 5.92
N GLU A 11 -5.03 9.64 6.92
CA GLU A 11 -3.87 10.51 6.73
C GLU A 11 -2.68 9.71 6.19
N CYS A 12 -2.19 10.09 5.01
CA CYS A 12 -0.95 9.56 4.45
C CYS A 12 0.25 10.28 5.07
N ARG A 13 1.03 9.58 5.88
CA ARG A 13 2.19 10.14 6.62
C ARG A 13 3.53 9.93 5.92
N GLY A 14 3.56 9.12 4.87
CA GLY A 14 4.78 8.76 4.16
C GLY A 14 4.57 7.57 3.23
N PHE A 15 5.68 7.05 2.72
CA PHE A 15 5.70 5.89 1.84
C PHE A 15 6.83 4.95 2.22
N TYR A 16 6.55 3.65 2.25
CA TYR A 16 7.54 2.61 2.46
C TYR A 16 7.60 1.69 1.23
N VAL A 17 8.80 1.33 0.78
CA VAL A 17 8.99 0.50 -0.42
C VAL A 17 9.80 -0.74 -0.06
N SER A 18 9.17 -1.91 -0.16
CA SER A 18 9.86 -3.20 0.05
C SER A 18 8.95 -4.33 -0.38
N ASP A 19 9.54 -5.41 -0.89
CA ASP A 19 8.82 -6.66 -1.14
C ASP A 19 9.11 -7.71 -0.08
N LEU A 20 9.98 -7.43 0.90
CA LEU A 20 10.29 -8.39 1.94
C LEU A 20 9.38 -8.14 3.14
N LEU A 21 8.41 -9.03 3.40
CA LEU A 21 7.44 -8.87 4.49
C LEU A 21 8.11 -8.62 5.85
N SER A 22 9.21 -9.31 6.15
CA SER A 22 9.94 -9.12 7.40
C SER A 22 10.59 -7.73 7.52
N ASP A 23 10.98 -7.15 6.40
CA ASP A 23 11.51 -5.79 6.36
C ASP A 23 10.40 -4.77 6.59
N VAL A 24 9.25 -4.93 5.93
CA VAL A 24 8.07 -4.08 6.13
C VAL A 24 7.60 -4.12 7.58
N MET A 25 7.46 -5.32 8.15
CA MET A 25 7.07 -5.50 9.56
C MET A 25 8.03 -4.86 10.56
N GLY A 26 9.31 -4.75 10.23
CA GLY A 26 10.33 -4.18 11.12
C GLY A 26 10.51 -2.67 10.99
N ASN A 27 10.17 -2.10 9.82
CA ASN A 27 10.64 -0.76 9.44
C ASN A 27 9.57 0.20 8.91
N ALA A 28 8.43 -0.30 8.39
CA ALA A 28 7.37 0.58 7.89
C ALA A 28 6.61 1.24 9.06
N GLY A 29 6.30 2.53 8.89
CA GLY A 29 5.63 3.34 9.88
C GLY A 29 4.11 3.34 9.77
N GLU A 30 3.44 3.59 10.89
CA GLU A 30 2.00 3.84 10.94
C GLU A 30 1.61 5.00 10.00
N GLY A 31 0.51 4.82 9.26
CA GLY A 31 0.00 5.80 8.31
C GLY A 31 0.84 5.94 7.03
N GLU A 32 1.89 5.14 6.82
CA GLU A 32 2.58 5.10 5.54
C GLU A 32 1.79 4.31 4.50
N VAL A 33 2.01 4.62 3.22
CA VAL A 33 1.55 3.81 2.10
C VAL A 33 2.67 2.86 1.67
N TRP A 34 2.39 1.57 1.68
CA TRP A 34 3.37 0.55 1.34
C TRP A 34 3.31 0.18 -0.14
N LEU A 35 4.42 0.36 -0.85
CA LEU A 35 4.59 -0.07 -2.24
C LEU A 35 5.21 -1.47 -2.31
N THR A 36 4.56 -2.36 -3.05
CA THR A 36 5.04 -3.74 -3.26
C THR A 36 4.54 -4.32 -4.59
N ILE A 37 5.13 -5.43 -5.01
CA ILE A 37 4.61 -6.32 -6.06
C ILE A 37 3.98 -7.60 -5.50
N GLN A 38 4.03 -7.83 -4.17
CA GLN A 38 3.39 -8.99 -3.56
C GLN A 38 1.87 -8.81 -3.52
N THR A 39 1.10 -9.81 -3.94
CA THR A 39 -0.37 -9.67 -4.15
C THR A 39 -1.22 -10.61 -3.28
N HIS A 40 -0.59 -11.45 -2.47
CA HIS A 40 -1.27 -12.45 -1.65
C HIS A 40 -1.80 -11.88 -0.32
N SER A 41 -2.67 -12.63 0.34
CA SER A 41 -3.42 -12.21 1.54
C SER A 41 -2.59 -11.87 2.79
N ASN A 42 -1.30 -12.20 2.83
CA ASN A 42 -0.40 -11.77 3.92
C ASN A 42 -0.13 -10.27 3.89
N VAL A 43 -0.20 -9.63 2.71
CA VAL A 43 -0.05 -8.19 2.56
C VAL A 43 -1.10 -7.45 3.38
N VAL A 44 -2.34 -7.92 3.35
CA VAL A 44 -3.45 -7.36 4.14
C VAL A 44 -3.18 -7.48 5.64
N ALA A 45 -2.66 -8.64 6.08
CA ALA A 45 -2.36 -8.87 7.48
C ALA A 45 -1.26 -7.94 8.00
N VAL A 46 -0.20 -7.73 7.22
CA VAL A 46 0.90 -6.82 7.57
C VAL A 46 0.43 -5.37 7.57
N ALA A 47 -0.35 -4.96 6.55
CA ALA A 47 -0.89 -3.61 6.47
C ALA A 47 -1.79 -3.27 7.66
N LEU A 48 -2.62 -4.22 8.09
CA LEU A 48 -3.44 -4.07 9.30
C LEU A 48 -2.59 -4.02 10.57
N LEU A 49 -1.61 -4.92 10.71
CA LEU A 49 -0.73 -5.00 11.88
C LEU A 49 0.01 -3.69 12.16
N LEU A 50 0.47 -3.01 11.12
CA LEU A 50 1.24 -1.77 11.22
C LEU A 50 0.36 -0.50 11.13
N ASN A 51 -0.96 -0.65 11.02
CA ASN A 51 -1.89 0.45 10.77
C ASN A 51 -1.47 1.34 9.59
N LEU A 52 -1.16 0.70 8.45
CA LEU A 52 -0.77 1.40 7.24
C LEU A 52 -1.96 2.14 6.62
N ALA A 53 -1.69 3.28 5.99
CA ALA A 53 -2.74 4.06 5.32
C ALA A 53 -3.32 3.28 4.13
N ALA A 54 -2.44 2.70 3.30
CA ALA A 54 -2.82 1.87 2.16
C ALA A 54 -1.68 0.95 1.72
N VAL A 55 -2.01 -0.01 0.86
CA VAL A 55 -1.04 -0.76 0.06
C VAL A 55 -1.19 -0.40 -1.41
N LEU A 56 -0.09 -0.07 -2.07
CA LEU A 56 -0.02 0.21 -3.50
C LEU A 56 0.74 -0.92 -4.21
N PHE A 57 -0.01 -1.74 -4.93
CA PHE A 57 0.57 -2.73 -5.85
C PHE A 57 1.15 -2.01 -7.08
N THR A 58 2.41 -2.31 -7.38
CA THR A 58 3.16 -1.68 -8.48
C THR A 58 3.43 -2.68 -9.61
N ALA A 59 3.96 -2.19 -10.74
CA ALA A 59 4.32 -2.99 -11.90
C ALA A 59 3.15 -3.81 -12.50
N GLY A 60 1.92 -3.32 -12.37
CA GLY A 60 0.72 -4.00 -12.86
C GLY A 60 0.36 -5.26 -12.05
N ALA A 61 0.92 -5.42 -10.85
CA ALA A 61 0.54 -6.51 -9.96
C ALA A 61 -0.91 -6.32 -9.48
N GLU A 62 -1.72 -7.39 -9.58
CA GLU A 62 -3.12 -7.39 -9.18
C GLU A 62 -3.37 -8.44 -8.10
N PRO A 63 -4.00 -8.08 -6.96
CA PRO A 63 -4.44 -9.03 -5.95
C PRO A 63 -5.56 -9.92 -6.46
N ASP A 64 -5.55 -11.18 -6.05
CA ASP A 64 -6.66 -12.08 -6.31
C ASP A 64 -7.92 -11.68 -5.50
N ALA A 65 -9.06 -12.24 -5.89
CA ALA A 65 -10.34 -11.97 -5.24
C ALA A 65 -10.32 -12.26 -3.73
N THR A 66 -9.55 -13.27 -3.28
CA THR A 66 -9.46 -13.63 -1.87
C THR A 66 -8.76 -12.53 -1.07
N THR A 67 -7.67 -11.98 -1.61
CA THR A 67 -6.97 -10.84 -1.01
C THR A 67 -7.86 -9.60 -0.96
N ILE A 68 -8.62 -9.32 -2.04
CA ILE A 68 -9.54 -8.17 -2.11
C ILE A 68 -10.65 -8.29 -1.06
N GLU A 69 -11.31 -9.44 -0.96
CA GLU A 69 -12.39 -9.65 0.00
C GLU A 69 -11.89 -9.56 1.45
N LYS A 70 -10.70 -10.10 1.73
CA LYS A 70 -10.07 -9.95 3.04
C LYS A 70 -9.78 -8.47 3.36
N ALA A 71 -9.25 -7.72 2.40
CA ALA A 71 -8.97 -6.30 2.60
C ALA A 71 -10.24 -5.49 2.87
N ARG A 72 -11.34 -5.79 2.17
CA ARG A 72 -12.65 -5.17 2.44
C ARG A 72 -13.14 -5.48 3.86
N ALA A 73 -13.06 -6.74 4.28
CA ALA A 73 -13.51 -7.16 5.60
C ALA A 73 -12.71 -6.48 6.73
N GLU A 74 -11.40 -6.30 6.53
CA GLU A 74 -10.49 -5.71 7.52
C GLU A 74 -10.33 -4.18 7.36
N GLY A 75 -11.02 -3.56 6.39
CA GLY A 75 -10.91 -2.12 6.13
C GLY A 75 -9.52 -1.68 5.67
N VAL A 76 -8.78 -2.52 4.94
CA VAL A 76 -7.47 -2.18 4.35
C VAL A 76 -7.66 -1.62 2.94
N VAL A 77 -7.05 -0.45 2.69
CA VAL A 77 -7.11 0.22 1.39
C VAL A 77 -6.08 -0.39 0.44
N LEU A 78 -6.55 -0.90 -0.70
CA LEU A 78 -5.74 -1.48 -1.76
C LEU A 78 -5.79 -0.60 -3.02
N LEU A 79 -4.62 -0.28 -3.53
CA LEU A 79 -4.39 0.52 -4.73
C LEU A 79 -3.51 -0.27 -5.70
N ALA A 80 -3.60 0.03 -6.99
CA ALA A 80 -2.70 -0.55 -7.99
C ALA A 80 -2.32 0.47 -9.05
N THR A 81 -1.13 0.28 -9.62
CA THR A 81 -0.63 1.03 -10.76
C THR A 81 0.16 0.13 -11.71
N ALA A 82 0.07 0.41 -13.01
CA ALA A 82 0.88 -0.24 -14.03
C ALA A 82 2.34 0.25 -14.02
N LEU A 83 2.65 1.34 -13.32
CA LEU A 83 3.98 1.91 -13.27
C LEU A 83 4.96 0.98 -12.52
N PRO A 84 6.22 0.84 -12.99
CA PRO A 84 7.27 0.19 -12.21
C PRO A 84 7.45 0.86 -10.85
N THR A 85 7.85 0.08 -9.83
CA THR A 85 7.97 0.55 -8.43
C THR A 85 8.84 1.81 -8.30
N PHE A 86 9.99 1.87 -9.00
CA PHE A 86 10.86 3.04 -9.00
C PHE A 86 10.15 4.29 -9.54
N GLU A 87 9.40 4.16 -10.63
CA GLU A 87 8.68 5.29 -11.23
C GLU A 87 7.51 5.74 -10.35
N ALA A 88 6.75 4.80 -9.79
CA ALA A 88 5.68 5.10 -8.84
C ALA A 88 6.23 5.84 -7.62
N ALA A 89 7.30 5.32 -7.00
CA ALA A 89 7.97 5.94 -5.86
C ALA A 89 8.50 7.34 -6.21
N GLY A 90 9.14 7.51 -7.37
CA GLY A 90 9.67 8.81 -7.81
C GLY A 90 8.58 9.86 -8.02
N ARG A 91 7.42 9.49 -8.57
CA ARG A 91 6.27 10.39 -8.73
C ARG A 91 5.67 10.78 -7.38
N LEU A 92 5.50 9.82 -6.48
CA LEU A 92 4.96 10.06 -5.13
C LEU A 92 5.90 10.93 -4.29
N TYR A 93 7.21 10.65 -4.35
CA TYR A 93 8.21 11.47 -3.69
C TYR A 93 8.19 12.92 -4.18
N ARG A 94 8.04 13.14 -5.49
CA ARG A 94 7.91 14.50 -6.04
C ARG A 94 6.66 15.20 -5.53
N ALA A 95 5.50 14.54 -5.56
CA ALA A 95 4.24 15.11 -5.08
C ALA A 95 4.35 15.54 -3.60
N LEU A 96 4.95 14.69 -2.75
CA LEU A 96 5.23 15.01 -1.35
C LEU A 96 6.09 16.26 -1.13
N MET A 97 7.01 16.55 -2.06
CA MET A 97 7.90 17.71 -1.96
C MET A 97 7.25 18.99 -2.51
N GLU A 98 6.24 18.86 -3.37
CA GLU A 98 5.48 19.98 -3.92
C GLU A 98 4.37 20.46 -2.98
N GLU A 99 3.93 19.64 -2.03
CA GLU A 99 2.96 20.00 -0.99
C GLU A 99 3.56 20.76 0.22
N LYS A 100 4.87 21.06 0.18
CA LYS A 100 5.57 21.91 1.17
C LYS A 100 5.80 23.31 0.65
#